data_AF-V3ZS74-F1
#
_entry.id   AF-V3ZS74-F1
#
_cell.length_a   1.000
_cell.length_b   1.000
_cell.length_c   1.000
_cell.angle_alpha   90.00
_cell.angle_beta   90.00
_cell.angle_gamma   90.00
#
_symmetry.space_group_name_H-M   'P 1'
#
loop_
_entity.id
_entity.type
_entity.pdbx_description
1 polymer ?
#
loop_
_entity_poly.entity_id
_entity_poly.type
_entity_poly.pdbx_seq_one_letter_code
_entity_poly.pdbx_strand_id
1 'polypeptide(L)' 'MESLNVAFDKLRAVVPQGGDDTPLSKYETLQMAQTYIQALKDILVDKSD' A
#
# COMPACT_ATOMS: atom_id res chain seq x y z
N MET A 1 20.88 -2.39 5.84
CA MET A 1 19.99 -1.57 4.98
C MET A 1 19.15 -2.41 4.01
N GLU A 2 19.59 -3.60 3.59
CA GLU A 2 18.79 -4.48 2.71
C GLU A 2 17.44 -4.88 3.31
N SER A 3 17.37 -5.18 4.60
CA SER A 3 16.12 -5.55 5.28
C SER A 3 14.99 -4.52 5.10
N LEU A 4 15.31 -3.23 5.14
CA LEU A 4 14.31 -2.16 4.96
C LEU A 4 13.85 -2.03 3.52
N ASN A 5 14.77 -2.13 2.55
CA ASN A 5 14.38 -2.11 1.13
C ASN A 5 13.52 -3.32 0.77
N VAL A 6 13.85 -4.50 1.29
CA VAL A 6 13.03 -5.71 1.14
C VAL A 6 11.63 -5.53 1.73
N ALA A 7 11.50 -4.83 2.87
CA ALA A 7 10.18 -4.51 3.44
C ALA A 7 9.38 -3.58 2.52
N PHE A 8 10.02 -2.57 1.93
CA PHE A 8 9.37 -1.69 0.95
C PHE A 8 8.93 -2.45 -0.30
N ASP A 9 9.74 -3.37 -0.81
CA ASP A 9 9.38 -4.16 -1.99
C ASP A 9 8.19 -5.10 -1.71
N LYS A 10 8.16 -5.73 -0.54
CA LYS A 10 7.00 -6.51 -0.09
C LYS A 10 5.74 -5.64 0.06
N LEU A 11 5.88 -4.42 0.55
CA LEU A 11 4.75 -3.51 0.69
C LEU A 11 4.23 -3.05 -0.68
N ARG A 12 5.11 -2.75 -1.65
CA ARG A 12 4.73 -2.42 -3.03
C ARG A 12 3.96 -3.52 -3.74
N ALA A 13 4.25 -4.78 -3.42
CA ALA A 13 3.56 -5.93 -3.99
C ALA A 13 2.11 -6.07 -3.53
N VAL A 14 1.71 -5.43 -2.42
CA VAL A 14 0.35 -5.54 -1.86
C VAL A 14 -0.45 -4.25 -1.91
N VAL A 15 0.17 -3.11 -2.20
CA VAL A 15 -0.55 -1.83 -2.37
C VAL A 15 -0.88 -1.58 -3.85
N PRO A 16 -1.98 -0.89 -4.17
CA PRO A 16 -2.29 -0.49 -5.53
C PRO A 16 -1.15 0.34 -6.16
N GLN A 17 -0.76 0.03 -7.39
CA GLN A 17 0.22 0.81 -8.15
C GLN A 17 -0.48 1.66 -9.21
N GLY A 18 -0.01 2.90 -9.39
CA GLY A 18 -0.46 3.76 -10.50
C GLY A 18 0.06 3.20 -11.82
N GLY A 19 -0.78 3.12 -12.85
CA GLY A 19 -0.63 2.25 -14.02
C GLY A 19 0.55 2.47 -14.97
N ASP A 20 1.60 3.20 -14.60
CA ASP A 20 2.72 3.57 -15.48
C ASP A 20 3.99 2.73 -15.22
N ASP A 21 3.85 1.46 -14.84
CA ASP A 21 4.92 0.47 -14.56
C ASP A 21 6.05 0.95 -13.62
N THR A 22 5.89 2.15 -13.04
CA THR A 22 6.89 2.85 -12.27
C THR A 22 6.64 2.55 -10.80
N PRO A 23 7.59 1.91 -10.10
CA PRO A 23 7.40 1.57 -8.70
C PRO A 23 7.32 2.86 -7.86
N LEU A 24 6.34 2.90 -6.97
CA LEU A 24 6.17 4.00 -6.02
C LEU A 24 7.48 4.26 -5.23
N SER A 25 7.80 5.53 -4.99
CA SER A 25 8.87 5.88 -4.04
C SER A 25 8.56 5.33 -2.64
N LYS A 26 9.55 5.34 -1.75
CA LYS A 26 9.34 4.90 -0.35
C LYS A 26 8.22 5.67 0.33
N TYR A 27 8.18 6.98 0.14
CA TYR A 27 7.16 7.84 0.72
C TYR A 27 5.77 7.55 0.13
N GLU A 28 5.67 7.46 -1.20
CA GLU A 28 4.41 7.15 -1.87
C GLU A 28 3.89 5.76 -1.51
N THR A 29 4.79 4.78 -1.34
CA THR A 29 4.44 3.43 -0.88
C THR A 29 3.78 3.47 0.50
N LEU A 30 4.32 4.26 1.44
CA LEU A 30 3.74 4.40 2.78
C LEU A 30 2.43 5.18 2.77
N GLN A 31 2.33 6.24 1.97
CA GLN A 31 1.09 6.99 1.80
C GLN A 31 -0.01 6.08 1.22
N MET A 32 0.28 5.37 0.13
CA MET A 32 -0.65 4.44 -0.49
C MET A 32 -1.07 3.32 0.45
N ALA A 33 -0.13 2.76 1.23
CA ALA A 33 -0.45 1.75 2.24
C ALA A 33 -1.44 2.26 3.29
N GLN A 34 -1.24 3.48 3.81
CA GLN A 34 -2.14 4.08 4.79
C GLN A 34 -3.54 4.30 4.21
N THR A 35 -3.64 4.90 3.02
CA THR A 35 -4.92 5.11 2.34
C THR A 35 -5.62 3.79 2.03
N TYR A 36 -4.88 2.79 1.56
CA TYR A 36 -5.43 1.49 1.21
C TYR A 36 -5.96 0.74 2.44
N ILE A 37 -5.22 0.75 3.56
CA ILE A 37 -5.69 0.18 4.83
C ILE A 37 -6.98 0.86 5.29
N GLN A 38 -7.08 2.19 5.17
CA GLN A 38 -8.30 2.91 5.55
C GLN A 38 -9.49 2.51 4.68
N ALA A 39 -9.32 2.51 3.36
CA ALA A 39 -10.38 2.10 2.44
C ALA A 39 -10.85 0.66 2.68
N LEU A 40 -9.94 -0.27 2.93
CA LEU A 40 -10.28 -1.66 3.26
C LEU A 40 -11.04 -1.76 4.58
N LYS A 41 -10.67 -0.98 5.60
CA LYS A 41 -11.41 -0.91 6.86
C LYS A 41 -12.83 -0.40 6.65
N ASP A 42 -12.99 0.66 5.86
CA ASP A 42 -14.30 1.23 5.57
C ASP A 42 -15.21 0.20 4.88
N ILE A 43 -14.69 -0.57 3.92
CA ILE A 43 -15.42 -1.66 3.25
C ILE A 43 -15.83 -2.78 4.23
N LEU A 44 -14.97 -3.11 5.20
CA LEU A 44 -15.27 -4.14 6.20
C LEU A 44 -16.33 -3.67 7.21
N VAL A 45 -16.30 -2.40 7.61
CA VAL A 45 -17.30 -1.80 8.50
C VAL A 45 -18.65 -1.65 7.80
N ASP A 46 -18.66 -1.19 6.54
CA ASP A 46 -19.88 -1.01 5.74
C ASP A 46 -20.64 -2.33 5.48
N LYS A 47 -19.94 -3.47 5.45
CA LYS A 47 -20.55 -4.80 5.32
C LYS A 47 -21.18 -5.36 6.60
N SER A 48 -21.21 -4.60 7.69
CA SER A 48 -21.67 -5.08 9.01
C SER A 48 -23.12 -4.71 9.35
N ASP A 49 -23.89 -4.16 8.40
CA ASP A 49 -25.35 -3.92 8.51
C ASP A 49 -26.17 -4.80 7.56
#